data_AF-A0A520I6A5-F1
#
_entry.id   AF-A0A520I6A5-F1
#
_cell.length_a   1.000
_cell.length_b   1.000
_cell.length_c   1.000
_cell.angle_alpha   90.00
_cell.angle_beta   90.00
_cell.angle_gamma   90.00
#
_symmetry.space_group_name_H-M   'P 1'
#
loop_
_entity.id
_entity.type
_entity.pdbx_description
1 polymer ?
#
loop_
_entity_poly.entity_id
_entity_poly.type
_entity_poly.pdbx_seq_one_letter_code
_entity_poly.pdbx_strand_id
1 'polypeptide(L)' 'MIELAKKPNDYILYKRTDGELELCVLDKAGVFEIHHQLTSGEKYSYESHGEQILGLLAQKVRDEQFID' A
#
# COMPACT_ATOMS: atom_id res chain seq x y z
N MET A 1 -1.70 -14.20 -5.19
CA MET A 1 -2.03 -12.78 -5.01
C MET A 1 -3.25 -12.44 -5.86
N ILE A 2 -4.07 -11.47 -5.43
CA ILE A 2 -5.17 -10.90 -6.22
C ILE A 2 -5.01 -9.38 -6.14
N GLU A 3 -4.77 -8.71 -7.28
CA GLU A 3 -4.71 -7.24 -7.35
C GLU A 3 -6.11 -6.67 -7.06
N LEU A 4 -6.20 -5.67 -6.17
CA LEU A 4 -7.48 -5.07 -5.72
C LEU A 4 -7.61 -3.60 -6.11
N ALA A 5 -6.51 -2.84 -6.05
CA ALA A 5 -6.46 -1.43 -6.42
C ALA A 5 -5.04 -1.08 -6.89
N LYS A 6 -4.91 -0.11 -7.81
CA LYS A 6 -3.62 0.21 -8.41
C LYS A 6 -3.54 1.63 -8.93
N LYS A 7 -2.45 2.31 -8.55
CA LYS A 7 -2.02 3.57 -9.13
C LYS A 7 -0.59 3.36 -9.65
N PRO A 8 -0.39 3.12 -10.96
CA PRO A 8 0.90 2.63 -11.51
C PRO A 8 2.14 3.47 -11.19
N ASN A 9 1.95 4.75 -10.87
CA ASN A 9 3.01 5.70 -10.53
C ASN A 9 3.20 5.87 -9.00
N ASP A 10 2.65 4.97 -8.17
CA ASP A 10 2.57 5.19 -6.72
C ASP A 10 2.47 3.89 -5.89
N TYR A 11 1.45 3.05 -6.13
CA TYR A 11 1.18 1.86 -5.32
C TYR A 11 0.37 0.77 -6.04
N ILE A 12 0.47 -0.46 -5.54
CA ILE A 12 -0.40 -1.60 -5.86
C ILE A 12 -0.89 -2.20 -4.53
N LEU A 13 -2.21 -2.33 -4.37
CA LEU A 13 -2.81 -3.09 -3.27
C LEU A 13 -3.20 -4.48 -3.78
N TYR A 14 -2.78 -5.54 -3.08
CA TYR A 14 -3.23 -6.90 -3.37
C TYR A 14 -3.56 -7.70 -2.11
N LYS A 15 -4.40 -8.71 -2.29
CA LYS A 15 -4.65 -9.76 -1.31
C LYS A 15 -3.67 -10.91 -1.49
N ARG A 16 -2.96 -11.27 -0.42
CA ARG A 16 -2.06 -12.42 -0.35
C ARG A 16 -2.85 -13.73 -0.19
N THR A 17 -2.16 -14.86 -0.34
CA THR A 17 -2.76 -16.21 -0.28
C THR A 17 -3.16 -16.62 1.14
N ASP A 18 -2.55 -16.01 2.16
CA ASP A 18 -2.94 -16.10 3.58
C ASP A 18 -4.19 -15.25 3.91
N GLY A 19 -4.66 -14.43 2.96
CA GLY A 19 -5.82 -13.56 3.10
C GLY A 19 -5.48 -12.14 3.57
N GLU A 20 -4.23 -11.83 3.84
CA GLU A 20 -3.81 -10.49 4.26
C GLU A 20 -3.77 -9.49 3.10
N LEU A 21 -3.93 -8.20 3.42
CA LEU A 21 -3.82 -7.11 2.46
C LEU A 21 -2.42 -6.50 2.54
N GLU A 22 -1.76 -6.38 1.40
CA GLU A 22 -0.41 -5.84 1.30
C GLU A 22 -0.38 -4.74 0.23
N LEU A 23 0.12 -3.58 0.64
CA LEU A 23 0.38 -2.42 -0.21
C LEU A 23 1.85 -2.47 -0.63
N CYS A 24 2.10 -2.67 -1.91
CA CYS A 24 3.42 -2.54 -2.49
C CYS A 24 3.55 -1.12 -3.07
N VAL A 25 4.51 -0.36 -2.56
CA VAL A 25 4.71 1.07 -2.84
C VAL A 25 5.94 1.26 -3.71
N LEU A 26 5.80 2.18 -4.67
CA LEU A 26 6.86 2.56 -5.60
C LEU A 26 7.87 3.46 -4.88
N ASP A 27 9.16 3.09 -4.96
CA ASP A 27 10.27 3.72 -4.25
C ASP A 27 10.75 5.04 -4.92
N LYS A 28 11.96 5.54 -4.60
CA LYS A 28 12.55 6.71 -5.27
C LYS A 28 13.17 6.39 -6.64
N ALA A 29 13.56 5.14 -6.89
CA ALA A 29 14.17 4.68 -8.15
C ALA A 29 13.14 4.31 -9.24
N GLY A 30 11.87 4.15 -8.90
CA GLY A 30 10.80 3.79 -9.84
C GLY A 30 10.25 2.36 -9.67
N VAL A 31 10.64 1.66 -8.62
CA VAL A 31 10.47 0.21 -8.47
C VAL A 31 9.56 -0.12 -7.28
N PHE A 32 8.72 -1.14 -7.46
CA PHE A 32 7.80 -1.64 -6.45
C PHE A 32 8.52 -2.59 -5.47
N GLU A 33 9.23 -2.01 -4.50
CA GLU A 33 10.09 -2.75 -3.55
C GLU A 33 9.68 -2.57 -2.08
N ILE A 34 8.84 -1.59 -1.77
CA ILE A 34 8.42 -1.29 -0.39
C ILE A 34 7.12 -2.04 -0.10
N HIS A 35 7.18 -3.12 0.67
CA HIS A 35 6.01 -3.92 1.06
C HIS A 35 5.49 -3.52 2.44
N HIS A 36 4.22 -3.12 2.52
CA HIS A 36 3.51 -2.80 3.77
C HIS A 36 2.25 -3.65 3.94
N GLN A 37 2.22 -4.51 4.95
CA GLN A 37 1.01 -5.24 5.33
C GLN A 37 0.06 -4.30 6.08
N LEU A 38 -1.17 -4.11 5.58
CA LEU A 38 -2.14 -3.23 6.21
C LEU A 38 -2.47 -3.71 7.62
N THR A 39 -2.35 -2.82 8.60
CA THR A 39 -2.86 -3.05 9.95
C THR A 39 -4.38 -3.07 9.98
N SER A 40 -5.01 -3.60 11.04
CA SER A 40 -6.47 -3.66 11.16
C SER A 40 -7.16 -2.30 11.03
N GLY A 41 -6.53 -1.21 11.49
CA GLY A 41 -7.05 0.15 11.33
C GLY A 41 -6.95 0.67 9.89
N GLU A 42 -5.89 0.30 9.17
CA GLU A 42 -5.70 0.64 7.76
C GLU A 42 -6.65 -0.15 6.85
N LYS A 43 -6.91 -1.44 7.17
CA LYS A 43 -7.96 -2.25 6.52
C LYS A 43 -9.34 -1.59 6.68
N TYR A 44 -9.74 -1.26 7.91
CA TYR A 44 -11.01 -0.57 8.18
C TYR A 44 -11.13 0.78 7.47
N SER A 45 -10.03 1.55 7.41
CA SER A 45 -9.99 2.83 6.70
C SER A 45 -10.13 2.65 5.19
N TYR A 46 -9.55 1.59 4.61
CA TYR A 46 -9.72 1.24 3.20
C TYR A 46 -11.15 0.78 2.89
N GLU A 47 -11.77 -0.02 3.76
CA GLU A 47 -13.19 -0.40 3.61
C GLU A 47 -14.14 0.81 3.71
N SER A 48 -13.78 1.82 4.50
CA SER A 48 -14.60 3.03 4.71
C SER A 48 -14.40 4.13 3.66
N HIS A 49 -13.19 4.25 3.10
CA HIS A 49 -12.79 5.39 2.25
C HIS A 49 -12.23 4.98 0.87
N GLY A 50 -12.09 3.68 0.59
CA GLY A 50 -11.59 3.16 -0.68
C GLY A 50 -10.17 3.63 -1.02
N GLU A 51 -9.90 3.84 -2.31
CA GLU A 51 -8.57 4.18 -2.82
C GLU A 51 -7.99 5.51 -2.32
N GLN A 52 -8.81 6.40 -1.74
CA GLN A 52 -8.36 7.69 -1.22
C GLN A 52 -7.35 7.52 -0.07
N ILE A 53 -7.57 6.54 0.82
CA ILE A 53 -6.63 6.28 1.91
C ILE A 53 -5.34 5.64 1.41
N LEU A 54 -5.38 4.86 0.33
CA LEU A 54 -4.21 4.14 -0.18
C LEU A 54 -3.12 5.08 -0.69
N GLY A 55 -3.48 6.24 -1.25
CA GLY A 55 -2.50 7.26 -1.62
C GLY A 55 -1.78 7.88 -0.42
N LEU A 56 -2.52 8.13 0.67
CA LEU A 56 -1.96 8.65 1.93
C LEU A 56 -1.09 7.60 2.63
N LEU A 57 -1.51 6.33 2.62
CA LEU A 57 -0.73 5.22 3.16
C LEU A 57 0.53 4.97 2.33
N ALA A 58 0.45 5.02 0.99
CA ALA A 58 1.61 4.89 0.12
C ALA A 58 2.64 5.99 0.40
N GLN A 59 2.20 7.24 0.57
CA GLN A 59 3.08 8.34 0.96
C GLN A 59 3.71 8.10 2.34
N LYS A 60 2.91 7.80 3.38
CA LYS A 60 3.39 7.49 4.72
C LYS A 60 4.45 6.38 4.73
N VAL A 61 4.15 5.25 4.08
CA VAL A 61 5.02 4.07 3.99
C VAL A 61 6.33 4.39 3.26
N ARG A 62 6.27 5.24 2.22
CA ARG A 62 7.45 5.75 1.53
C ARG A 62 8.27 6.63 2.49
N ASP A 63 7.64 7.59 3.15
CA ASP A 63 8.30 8.53 4.06
C ASP A 63 8.97 7.80 5.25
N GLU A 64 8.31 6.82 5.86
CA GLU A 64 8.83 5.99 6.97
C GLU A 64 10.10 5.18 6.59
N GLN A 65 10.26 4.77 5.33
CA GLN A 65 11.47 4.10 4.82
C GLN A 65 12.67 5.06 4.60
N PHE A 66 12.43 6.37 4.56
CA PHE A 66 13.44 7.38 4.22
C PHE A 66 13.69 8.41 5.33
N ILE A 67 13.40 8.05 6.58
CA ILE A 67 13.84 8.80 7.77
C ILE A 67 15.27 8.34 8.11
N ASP A 68 16.26 9.11 7.65
CA ASP A 68 17.64 9.15 8.19
C ASP A 68 17.66 9.80 9.59
#